data_AF-A0A2M8P5W3-F1
#
_entry.id   AF-A0A2M8P5W3-F1
#
_cell.length_a   1.000
_cell.length_b   1.000
_cell.length_c   1.000
_cell.angle_alpha   90.00
_cell.angle_beta   90.00
_cell.angle_gamma   90.00
#
_symmetry.space_group_name_H-M   'P 1'
#
loop_
_entity.id
_entity.type
_entity.pdbx_description
1 polymer ?
#
loop_
_entity_poly.entity_id
_entity_poly.type
_entity_poly.pdbx_seq_one_letter_code
_entity_poly.pdbx_strand_id
1 'polypeptide(L)'
;VLNGVEMNGERYGFTNAALVAIDPKTGQILSMVGSKDYFDDEIDGQVNVTTRLRQPGSSFKPIVYTKSFEMGYTPNTVLWDVQTTFPTVTGNYTPLNYDLGERGPIRMRDAIQG
;
A
#
# COMPACT_ATOMS: atom_id res chain seq x y z
N VAL A 1 -8.20 12.64 -10.11
CA VAL A 1 -8.70 11.25 -10.21
C VAL A 1 -8.88 10.87 -11.66
N LEU A 2 -9.80 11.52 -12.41
CA LEU A 2 -10.05 11.26 -13.84
C LEU A 2 -8.78 11.08 -14.69
N ASN A 3 -7.94 12.12 -14.82
CA ASN A 3 -6.70 12.06 -15.59
C ASN A 3 -5.78 10.90 -15.16
N GLY A 4 -5.76 10.59 -13.86
CA GLY A 4 -4.96 9.48 -13.33
C GLY A 4 -5.46 8.13 -13.82
N VAL A 5 -6.77 7.95 -13.91
CA VAL A 5 -7.38 6.74 -14.49
C VAL A 5 -7.16 6.68 -15.99
N GLU A 6 -7.33 7.79 -16.72
CA GLU A 6 -7.12 7.82 -18.17
C GLU A 6 -5.67 7.52 -18.56
N MET A 7 -4.69 8.03 -17.81
CA MET A 7 -3.27 7.84 -18.12
C MET A 7 -2.74 6.45 -17.74
N ASN A 8 -3.31 5.80 -16.72
CA ASN A 8 -2.71 4.63 -16.09
C ASN A 8 -3.64 3.41 -16.01
N GLY A 9 -4.94 3.58 -16.19
CA GLY A 9 -5.95 2.55 -16.01
C GLY A 9 -5.72 1.34 -16.90
N GLU A 10 -5.48 1.56 -18.20
CA GLU A 10 -5.15 0.49 -19.15
C GLU A 10 -3.85 -0.22 -18.80
N ARG A 11 -2.81 0.54 -18.44
CA ARG A 11 -1.48 0.01 -18.13
C ARG A 11 -1.49 -0.93 -16.93
N TYR A 12 -2.28 -0.63 -15.90
CA TYR A 12 -2.31 -1.38 -14.64
C TYR A 12 -3.60 -2.17 -14.43
N GLY A 13 -4.52 -2.17 -15.39
CA GLY A 13 -5.76 -2.96 -15.36
C GLY A 13 -6.78 -2.49 -14.33
N PHE A 14 -6.97 -1.18 -14.17
CA PHE A 14 -8.02 -0.62 -13.30
C PHE A 14 -8.89 0.41 -14.05
N THR A 15 -10.17 0.47 -13.69
CA THR A 15 -11.17 1.33 -14.36
C THR A 15 -11.67 2.48 -13.48
N ASN A 16 -11.36 2.45 -12.18
CA ASN A 16 -11.83 3.42 -11.20
C ASN A 16 -10.72 3.80 -10.21
N ALA A 17 -10.81 4.98 -9.61
CA ALA A 17 -9.89 5.45 -8.58
C ALA A 17 -10.59 6.43 -7.63
N ALA A 18 -9.98 6.64 -6.47
CA ALA A 18 -10.49 7.52 -5.43
C ALA A 18 -9.36 8.38 -4.85
N LEU A 19 -9.73 9.49 -4.23
CA LEU A 19 -8.80 10.36 -3.51
C LEU A 19 -9.49 10.98 -2.31
N VAL A 20 -8.79 11.02 -1.18
CA VAL A 20 -9.17 11.83 -0.01
C VAL A 20 -7.94 12.61 0.44
N ALA A 21 -8.13 13.90 0.69
CA ALA A 21 -7.12 14.78 1.27
C ALA A 21 -7.61 15.25 2.65
N ILE A 22 -6.78 15.07 3.67
CA ILE A 22 -7.14 15.33 5.07
C ILE A 22 -6.06 16.21 5.70
N ASP A 23 -6.47 17.18 6.52
CA ASP A 23 -5.55 17.88 7.43
C ASP A 23 -5.12 16.92 8.56
N PRO A 24 -3.84 16.55 8.66
CA PRO A 24 -3.37 15.58 9.65
C PRO A 24 -3.44 16.07 11.10
N LYS A 25 -3.56 17.38 11.34
CA LYS A 25 -3.67 17.95 12.69
C LYS A 25 -5.11 17.99 13.20
N THR A 26 -6.05 18.27 12.30
CA THR A 26 -7.46 18.50 12.66
C THR A 26 -8.39 17.38 12.24
N GLY A 27 -7.96 16.52 11.31
CA GLY A 27 -8.80 15.48 10.70
C GLY A 27 -9.81 16.01 9.69
N GLN A 28 -9.77 17.30 9.33
CA GLN A 28 -10.70 17.87 8.36
C GLN A 28 -10.49 17.28 6.96
N ILE A 29 -11.59 16.89 6.30
CA ILE A 29 -11.57 16.50 4.89
C ILE A 29 -11.51 17.77 4.04
N LEU A 30 -10.38 17.97 3.36
CA LEU A 30 -10.14 19.12 2.48
C LEU A 30 -10.70 18.85 1.07
N SER A 31 -10.64 17.60 0.63
CA SER A 31 -11.21 17.15 -0.65
C SER A 31 -11.47 15.65 -0.60
N MET A 32 -12.53 15.21 -1.26
CA MET A 32 -12.89 13.80 -1.39
C MET A 32 -13.50 13.55 -2.77
N VAL A 33 -12.96 12.58 -3.49
CA VAL A 33 -13.44 12.10 -4.78
C VAL A 33 -13.59 10.59 -4.68
N GLY A 34 -14.83 10.11 -4.69
CA GLY A 34 -15.16 8.71 -4.43
C GLY A 34 -14.93 7.76 -5.60
N SER A 35 -14.96 8.28 -6.82
CA SER A 35 -14.86 7.51 -8.07
C SER A 35 -14.37 8.41 -9.22
N LYS A 36 -14.01 7.79 -10.35
CA LYS A 36 -13.63 8.48 -11.60
C LYS A 36 -14.79 9.27 -12.19
N ASP A 37 -15.95 8.62 -12.29
CA ASP A 37 -17.21 9.17 -12.78
C ASP A 37 -18.34 8.62 -11.91
N TYR A 38 -19.21 9.51 -11.43
CA TYR A 38 -20.34 9.15 -10.58
C TYR A 38 -21.49 8.50 -11.37
N PHE A 39 -21.63 8.84 -12.66
CA PHE A 39 -22.75 8.41 -13.49
C PHE A 39 -22.44 7.18 -14.35
N ASP A 40 -21.24 6.62 -14.21
CA ASP A 40 -20.80 5.42 -14.93
C ASP A 40 -21.08 4.16 -14.09
N ASP A 41 -22.14 3.45 -14.47
CA ASP A 41 -22.56 2.22 -13.80
C ASP A 41 -21.60 1.03 -14.09
N GLU A 42 -20.78 1.07 -15.15
CA GLU A 42 -19.85 -0.02 -15.49
C GLU A 42 -18.67 -0.11 -14.52
N ILE A 43 -18.40 0.97 -13.77
CA ILE A 43 -17.28 1.07 -12.82
C ILE A 43 -17.73 1.18 -11.36
N ASP A 44 -19.01 0.93 -11.08
CA ASP A 44 -19.66 1.22 -9.80
C ASP A 44 -19.50 2.70 -9.38
N GLY A 45 -19.78 3.64 -10.29
CA GLY A 45 -19.50 5.07 -10.13
C GLY A 45 -20.04 5.72 -8.86
N GLN A 46 -21.16 5.24 -8.32
CA GLN A 46 -21.77 5.77 -7.10
C GLN A 46 -21.14 5.20 -5.82
N VAL A 47 -20.23 4.23 -5.92
CA VAL A 47 -19.50 3.69 -4.79
C VAL A 47 -18.37 4.63 -4.40
N ASN A 48 -18.44 5.18 -3.18
CA ASN A 48 -17.34 5.98 -2.64
C ASN A 48 -16.17 5.08 -2.18
N VAL A 49 -15.21 4.87 -3.07
CA VAL A 49 -14.04 4.00 -2.82
C VAL A 49 -13.15 4.53 -1.69
N THR A 50 -13.18 5.83 -1.36
CA THR A 50 -12.39 6.39 -0.23
C THR A 50 -12.77 5.82 1.14
N THR A 51 -13.96 5.20 1.24
CA THR A 51 -14.49 4.61 2.48
C THR A 51 -14.70 3.11 2.38
N ARG A 52 -14.39 2.49 1.23
CA ARG A 52 -14.56 1.05 1.02
C ARG A 52 -13.33 0.28 1.48
N LEU A 53 -13.57 -0.90 2.05
CA LEU A 53 -12.49 -1.81 2.45
C LEU A 53 -11.76 -2.35 1.23
N ARG A 54 -10.44 -2.17 1.21
CA ARG A 54 -9.51 -2.70 0.21
C ARG A 54 -8.20 -3.11 0.90
N GLN A 55 -7.46 -4.01 0.28
CA GLN A 55 -6.13 -4.36 0.80
C GLN A 55 -5.18 -3.16 0.57
N PRO A 56 -4.47 -2.68 1.59
CA PRO A 56 -3.55 -1.54 1.47
C PRO A 56 -2.24 -1.89 0.74
N GLY A 57 -1.89 -3.19 0.67
CA GLY A 57 -0.61 -3.64 0.14
C GLY A 57 0.57 -3.01 0.89
N SER A 58 1.63 -2.67 0.16
CA SER A 58 2.86 -2.08 0.72
C SER A 58 2.65 -0.76 1.48
N SER A 59 1.54 -0.04 1.27
CA SER A 59 1.23 1.17 2.03
C SER A 59 1.03 0.92 3.54
N PHE A 60 0.87 -0.34 3.96
CA PHE A 60 0.80 -0.73 5.36
C PHE A 60 2.18 -0.86 6.06
N LYS A 61 3.27 -0.95 5.29
CA LYS A 61 4.64 -1.13 5.84
C LYS A 61 4.99 -0.09 6.94
N PRO A 62 4.70 1.22 6.80
CA PRO A 62 5.00 2.20 7.86
C PRO A 62 4.40 1.84 9.23
N ILE A 63 3.23 1.21 9.28
CA ILE A 63 2.61 0.77 10.55
C ILE A 63 3.44 -0.35 11.20
N VAL A 64 3.88 -1.33 10.41
CA VAL A 64 4.76 -2.41 10.89
C VAL A 64 6.09 -1.85 11.40
N TYR A 65 6.69 -0.91 10.66
CA TYR A 65 7.97 -0.31 11.03
C TYR A 65 7.88 0.59 12.26
N THR A 66 6.73 1.24 12.47
CA THR A 66 6.47 1.98 13.71
C THR A 66 6.60 1.06 14.92
N LYS A 67 6.07 -0.17 14.84
CA LYS A 67 6.23 -1.16 15.92
C LYS A 67 7.69 -1.53 16.15
N SER A 68 8.47 -1.70 15.08
CA SER A 68 9.91 -1.97 15.20
C SER A 68 10.66 -0.84 15.93
N PHE A 69 10.30 0.41 15.67
CA PHE A 69 10.89 1.56 16.38
C PHE A 69 10.53 1.56 17.87
N GLU A 70 9.29 1.21 18.25
CA GLU A 70 8.92 1.02 19.66
C GLU A 70 9.75 -0.08 20.34
N MET A 71 10.21 -1.07 19.57
CA MET A 71 11.07 -2.15 20.05
C MET A 71 12.56 -1.76 20.09
N GLY A 72 12.92 -0.50 19.78
CA GLY A 72 14.28 0.01 19.80
C GLY A 72 15.09 -0.23 18.52
N TYR A 73 14.45 -0.69 17.44
CA TYR A 73 15.11 -0.75 16.14
C TYR A 73 15.37 0.68 15.64
N THR A 74 16.40 0.85 14.82
CA THR A 74 16.78 2.15 14.26
C THR A 74 16.80 2.08 12.74
N PRO A 75 16.79 3.22 12.04
CA PRO A 75 16.99 3.25 10.59
C PRO A 75 18.27 2.54 10.12
N ASN A 76 19.27 2.37 11.00
CA ASN A 76 20.53 1.69 10.72
C ASN A 76 20.53 0.20 11.12
N THR A 77 19.48 -0.31 11.76
CA THR A 77 19.40 -1.74 12.09
C THR A 77 19.45 -2.56 10.81
N VAL A 78 20.31 -3.59 10.80
CA VAL A 78 20.44 -4.51 9.67
C VAL A 78 19.31 -5.54 9.72
N LEU A 79 18.61 -5.67 8.60
CA LEU A 79 17.60 -6.68 8.33
C LEU A 79 18.10 -7.59 7.20
N TRP A 80 17.63 -8.83 7.19
CA TRP A 80 18.01 -9.81 6.17
C TRP A 80 16.90 -9.91 5.12
N ASP A 81 17.16 -9.36 3.93
CA ASP A 81 16.33 -9.52 2.73
C ASP A 81 16.74 -10.80 1.99
N VAL A 82 16.29 -11.92 2.57
CA VAL A 82 16.52 -13.28 2.05
C VAL A 82 15.22 -14.07 2.06
N GLN A 83 15.11 -15.06 1.17
CA GLN A 83 13.97 -15.96 1.11
C GLN A 83 13.79 -16.62 2.47
N THR A 84 12.66 -16.32 3.10
CA THR A 84 12.33 -16.80 4.43
C THR A 84 11.01 -17.56 4.37
N THR A 85 11.00 -18.78 4.86
CA THR A 85 9.78 -19.60 4.93
C THR A 85 9.20 -19.51 6.34
N PHE A 86 7.94 -19.08 6.42
CA PHE A 86 7.19 -18.99 7.65
C PHE A 86 6.18 -20.15 7.74
N PRO A 87 6.24 -21.02 8.76
CA PRO A 87 5.21 -22.02 8.97
C PRO A 87 3.90 -21.34 9.42
N THR A 88 2.79 -21.67 8.76
CA THR A 88 1.46 -21.16 9.10
C THR A 88 0.48 -22.31 9.33
N VAL A 89 -0.70 -22.00 9.86
CA VAL A 89 -1.77 -23.00 10.07
C VAL A 89 -2.28 -23.64 8.77
N THR A 90 -2.07 -22.98 7.63
CA THR A 90 -2.49 -23.47 6.30
C THR A 90 -1.32 -24.04 5.48
N GLY A 91 -0.13 -24.18 6.06
CA GLY A 91 1.07 -24.63 5.38
C GLY A 91 2.19 -23.58 5.38
N ASN A 92 3.26 -23.86 4.64
CA ASN A 92 4.41 -22.95 4.57
C ASN A 92 4.10 -21.74 3.69
N TYR A 93 4.42 -20.55 4.18
CA TYR A 93 4.34 -19.29 3.46
C TYR A 93 5.74 -18.76 3.18
N THR A 94 6.12 -18.70 1.90
CA THR A 94 7.42 -18.19 1.45
C THR A 94 7.17 -16.94 0.58
N PRO A 95 7.05 -15.74 1.18
CA PRO A 95 6.87 -14.51 0.42
C PRO A 95 8.10 -14.21 -0.44
N LEU A 96 7.86 -13.60 -1.59
CA LEU A 96 8.89 -13.09 -2.49
C LEU A 96 8.74 -11.57 -2.62
N ASN A 97 9.85 -10.89 -2.88
CA ASN A 97 9.84 -9.48 -3.26
C ASN A 97 9.15 -9.29 -4.62
N TYR A 98 8.64 -8.10 -4.89
CA TYR A 98 7.92 -7.81 -6.14
C TYR A 98 8.78 -8.02 -7.39
N ASP A 99 10.10 -7.87 -7.26
CA ASP A 99 11.11 -8.07 -8.30
C ASP A 99 11.79 -9.44 -8.23
N LEU A 100 11.35 -10.30 -7.31
CA LEU A 100 11.87 -11.65 -7.07
C LEU A 100 13.35 -11.70 -6.64
N GLY A 101 13.97 -10.56 -6.32
CA GLY A 101 15.38 -10.49 -5.90
C GLY A 101 15.58 -10.63 -4.39
N GLU A 102 16.80 -10.98 -3.98
CA GLU A 102 17.29 -10.93 -2.60
C GLU A 102 18.44 -9.93 -2.50
N ARG A 103 18.51 -9.17 -1.41
CA ARG A 103 19.57 -8.15 -1.19
C ARG A 103 20.48 -8.49 -0.02
N GLY A 104 20.21 -9.59 0.70
CA GLY A 104 20.99 -9.98 1.86
C GLY A 104 20.86 -8.94 2.99
N PRO A 105 21.96 -8.57 3.69
CA PRO A 105 21.89 -7.61 4.78
C PRO A 105 21.66 -6.19 4.27
N ILE A 106 20.49 -5.63 4.56
CA ILE A 106 20.10 -4.24 4.21
C ILE A 106 19.78 -3.44 5.46
N ARG A 107 19.87 -2.10 5.41
CA ARG A 107 19.43 -1.27 6.53
C ARG A 107 17.90 -1.16 6.51
N MET A 108 17.29 -1.04 7.67
CA MET A 108 15.84 -0.87 7.82
C MET A 108 15.28 0.30 6.98
N ARG A 109 16.02 1.41 6.87
CA ARG A 109 15.62 2.55 6.02
C ARG A 109 15.59 2.24 4.52
N ASP A 110 16.33 1.24 4.08
CA ASP A 110 16.36 0.80 2.67
C ASP A 110 15.22 -0.21 2.44
N ALA A 111 14.94 -1.05 3.44
CA ALA A 111 13.90 -2.08 3.39
C ALA A 111 12.46 -1.52 3.25
N ILE A 112 12.18 -0.32 3.78
CA ILE A 112 10.83 0.29 3.70
C ILE A 112 10.51 0.85 2.30
N GLN A 113 11.52 1.07 1.45
CA GLN A 113 11.36 1.72 0.14
C GLN A 113 10.89 0.75 -0.97
N GLY A 114 11.12 -0.55 -0.78
CA GLY A 114 10.65 -1.62 -1.70
C GLY A 114 9.27 -2.12 -1.36
#